data_AF-A0A257RDY4-F1
#
_entry.id   AF-A0A257RDY4-F1
#
_cell.length_a   1.000
_cell.length_b   1.000
_cell.length_c   1.000
_cell.angle_alpha   90.00
_cell.angle_beta   90.00
_cell.angle_gamma   90.00
#
_symmetry.space_group_name_H-M   'P 1'
#
loop_
_entity.id
_entity.type
_entity.pdbx_description
1 polymer ?
#
loop_
_entity_poly.entity_id
_entity_poly.type
_entity_poly.pdbx_seq_one_letter_code
_entity_poly.pdbx_strand_id
1 'polypeptide(L)'
;MYGPQTPDPTAPAVRINLYSDTQTKPTPAMRAVMAAAEVGDEQLGLDPTVNALCARVAGLLGKEAAIFLPSGAMCNSVAILTHCRPGDEIIAHESSHIIDAEGGAPWA
;
A
#
# COMPACT_ATOMS: atom_id res chain seq x y z
N MET A 1 -8.10 2.43 19.42
CA MET A 1 -7.09 2.36 18.35
C MET A 1 -6.41 1.00 18.45
N TYR A 2 -6.68 0.09 17.51
CA TYR A 2 -6.06 -1.24 17.50
C TYR A 2 -4.64 -1.09 16.96
N GLY A 3 -3.68 -0.83 17.86
CA GLY A 3 -2.26 -0.88 17.49
C GLY A 3 -1.80 -2.34 17.44
N PRO A 4 -0.87 -2.70 16.53
CA PRO A 4 -0.27 -4.02 16.58
C PRO A 4 0.37 -4.20 17.96
N GLN A 5 -0.06 -5.21 18.71
CA GLN A 5 0.55 -5.49 20.00
C GLN A 5 1.99 -5.91 19.78
N THR A 6 2.92 -5.25 20.47
CA THR A 6 4.32 -5.64 20.45
C THR A 6 4.42 -7.09 20.92
N PRO A 7 4.99 -8.01 20.13
CA PRO A 7 5.12 -9.40 20.54
C PRO A 7 5.93 -9.49 21.83
N ASP A 8 5.47 -10.31 22.77
CA ASP A 8 6.23 -10.61 23.98
C ASP A 8 7.58 -11.26 23.58
N PRO A 9 8.72 -10.64 23.90
CA PRO A 9 10.04 -11.17 23.53
C PRO A 9 10.38 -12.49 24.22
N THR A 10 9.63 -12.87 25.26
CA THR A 10 9.75 -14.16 25.97
C THR A 10 8.87 -15.26 25.37
N ALA A 11 7.95 -14.91 24.46
CA ALA A 11 7.10 -15.88 23.81
C ALA A 11 7.92 -16.81 22.88
N PRO A 12 7.51 -18.09 22.78
CA PRO A 12 8.17 -19.02 21.87
C PRO A 12 8.08 -18.56 20.42
N ALA A 13 9.11 -18.85 19.63
CA ALA A 13 9.15 -18.47 18.22
C ALA A 13 7.95 -19.05 17.44
N VAL A 14 7.20 -18.19 16.77
CA VAL A 14 6.06 -18.60 15.94
C VAL A 14 6.56 -19.32 14.69
N ARG A 15 6.43 -20.65 14.67
CA ARG A 15 6.84 -21.51 13.54
C ARG A 15 5.91 -21.37 12.33
N ILE A 16 4.61 -21.20 12.55
CA ILE A 16 3.58 -21.05 11.51
C ILE A 16 2.74 -19.83 11.90
N ASN A 17 2.80 -18.78 11.10
CA ASN A 17 2.08 -17.54 11.35
C ASN A 17 0.93 -17.40 10.36
N LEU A 18 -0.30 -17.48 10.87
CA LEU A 18 -1.53 -17.37 10.08
C LEU A 18 -2.32 -16.09 10.41
N TYR A 19 -1.72 -15.13 11.11
CA TYR A 19 -2.41 -13.93 11.55
C TYR A 19 -2.70 -12.97 10.39
N SER A 20 -1.73 -12.71 9.52
CA SER A 20 -1.90 -11.91 8.31
C SER A 20 -0.72 -12.11 7.35
N ASP A 21 -1.00 -12.04 6.05
CA ASP A 21 -0.03 -12.00 4.95
C ASP A 21 0.85 -10.74 4.93
N THR A 22 0.44 -9.66 5.59
CA THR A 22 1.26 -8.46 5.80
C THR A 22 2.56 -8.72 6.57
N GLN A 23 2.66 -9.86 7.26
CA GLN A 23 3.86 -10.28 7.99
C GLN A 23 4.90 -10.99 7.11
N THR A 24 4.64 -11.11 5.80
CA THR A 24 5.61 -11.63 4.85
C THR A 24 6.92 -10.84 4.90
N LYS A 25 8.04 -11.57 4.76
CA LYS A 25 9.38 -10.98 4.74
C LYS A 25 9.97 -11.09 3.33
N PRO A 26 10.67 -10.06 2.83
CA PRO A 26 11.27 -10.15 1.51
C PRO A 26 12.33 -11.25 1.48
N THR A 27 12.26 -12.08 0.43
CA THR A 27 13.18 -13.19 0.18
C THR A 27 14.60 -12.67 -0.08
N PRO A 28 15.64 -13.52 0.04
CA PRO A 28 17.01 -13.11 -0.30
C PRO A 28 17.15 -12.54 -1.71
N ALA A 29 16.46 -13.13 -2.69
CA ALA A 29 16.44 -12.64 -4.07
C ALA A 29 15.79 -11.26 -4.17
N MET A 30 14.65 -11.04 -3.50
CA MET A 30 13.99 -9.74 -3.46
C MET A 30 14.88 -8.67 -2.84
N ARG A 31 15.58 -9.00 -1.74
CA ARG A 31 16.54 -8.08 -1.11
C ARG A 31 17.71 -7.75 -2.02
N ALA A 32 18.23 -8.71 -2.78
CA ALA A 32 19.31 -8.48 -3.73
C ALA A 32 18.88 -7.52 -4.86
N VAL A 33 17.66 -7.71 -5.40
CA VAL A 33 17.10 -6.80 -6.42
C VAL A 33 16.88 -5.40 -5.86
N MET A 34 16.29 -5.28 -4.66
CA MET A 34 16.10 -3.99 -4.01
C MET A 34 17.42 -3.24 -3.79
N ALA A 35 18.47 -3.96 -3.38
CA ALA A 35 19.79 -3.37 -3.13
C ALA A 35 20.51 -2.93 -4.43
N ALA A 36 20.18 -3.55 -5.56
CA ALA A 36 20.78 -3.26 -6.86
C ALA A 36 19.92 -2.34 -7.75
N ALA A 37 18.73 -1.94 -7.30
CA ALA A 37 17.81 -1.12 -8.08
C ALA A 37 18.39 0.27 -8.36
N GLU A 38 18.25 0.74 -9.60
CA GLU A 38 18.56 2.13 -9.94
C GLU A 38 17.49 3.04 -9.33
N VAL A 39 17.91 4.06 -8.60
CA VAL A 39 17.03 5.00 -7.91
C VAL A 39 17.27 6.42 -8.41
N GLY A 40 16.24 7.26 -8.29
CA GLY A 40 16.30 8.65 -8.72
C GLY A 40 15.38 9.54 -7.89
N ASP A 41 15.21 10.77 -8.36
CA ASP A 41 14.26 11.71 -7.77
C ASP A 41 12.84 11.39 -8.26
N GLU A 42 12.04 10.75 -7.41
CA GLU A 42 10.66 10.38 -7.72
C GLU A 42 9.77 11.62 -7.92
N GLN A 43 9.99 12.71 -7.18
CA GLN A 43 9.17 13.92 -7.28
C GLN A 43 9.33 14.62 -8.63
N LEU A 44 10.51 14.48 -9.25
CA LEU A 44 10.79 14.93 -10.61
C LEU A 44 10.48 13.86 -11.68
N GLY A 45 9.99 12.68 -11.30
CA GLY A 45 9.72 11.57 -12.20
C GLY A 45 10.98 10.90 -12.77
N LEU A 46 12.12 11.05 -12.10
CA LEU A 46 13.43 10.58 -12.55
C LEU A 46 13.84 9.23 -11.94
N ASP A 47 13.00 8.61 -11.11
CA ASP A 47 13.28 7.27 -10.57
C ASP A 47 12.90 6.18 -11.58
N PRO A 48 13.89 5.48 -12.19
CA PRO A 48 13.62 4.49 -13.24
C PRO A 48 12.91 3.25 -12.70
N THR A 49 13.16 2.87 -11.44
CA THR A 49 12.56 1.67 -10.84
C THR A 49 11.08 1.90 -10.53
N VAL A 50 10.73 3.07 -9.98
CA VAL A 50 9.32 3.46 -9.74
C VAL A 50 8.58 3.57 -11.07
N ASN A 51 9.17 4.24 -12.06
CA ASN A 51 8.55 4.39 -13.38
C ASN A 51 8.29 3.04 -14.07
N ALA A 52 9.25 2.11 -14.00
CA ALA A 52 9.10 0.77 -14.55
C ALA A 52 7.97 -0.01 -13.84
N LEU A 53 7.86 0.09 -12.51
CA LEU A 53 6.78 -0.51 -11.75
C LEU A 53 5.41 0.04 -12.19
N CYS A 54 5.27 1.37 -12.24
CA CYS A 54 4.02 2.02 -12.63
C CYS A 54 3.61 1.68 -14.07
N ALA A 55 4.53 1.73 -15.04
CA ALA A 55 4.27 1.37 -16.42
C ALA A 55 3.81 -0.09 -16.56
N ARG A 56 4.48 -1.01 -15.84
CA ARG A 56 4.10 -2.42 -15.83
C ARG A 56 2.70 -2.62 -15.25
N VAL A 57 2.38 -2.00 -14.11
CA VAL A 57 1.07 -2.16 -13.46
C VAL A 57 -0.05 -1.53 -14.30
N ALA A 58 0.17 -0.36 -14.88
CA ALA A 58 -0.77 0.28 -15.80
C ALA A 58 -1.07 -0.63 -17.00
N GLY A 59 -0.03 -1.20 -17.62
CA GLY A 59 -0.18 -2.16 -18.72
C GLY A 59 -0.91 -3.45 -18.32
N LEU A 60 -0.61 -4.01 -17.14
CA LEU A 60 -1.26 -5.21 -16.62
C LEU A 60 -2.77 -5.01 -16.36
N LEU A 61 -3.17 -3.82 -15.90
CA LEU A 61 -4.56 -3.51 -15.57
C LEU A 61 -5.32 -2.82 -16.71
N GLY A 62 -4.67 -2.58 -17.86
CA GLY A 62 -5.26 -1.88 -19.00
C GLY A 62 -5.65 -0.43 -18.65
N LYS A 63 -4.84 0.26 -17.86
CA LYS A 63 -5.04 1.66 -17.44
C LYS A 63 -4.00 2.57 -18.10
N GLU A 64 -4.34 3.85 -18.21
CA GLU A 64 -3.47 4.85 -18.84
C GLU A 64 -2.23 5.16 -17.97
N ALA A 65 -2.36 5.11 -16.65
CA ALA A 65 -1.30 5.42 -15.71
C ALA A 65 -1.45 4.65 -14.39
N ALA A 66 -0.38 4.63 -13.58
CA ALA A 66 -0.36 4.14 -12.22
C ALA A 66 0.59 5.02 -11.36
N ILE A 67 0.37 5.01 -10.05
CA ILE A 67 1.21 5.69 -9.05
C ILE A 67 1.59 4.70 -7.94
N PHE A 68 2.82 4.78 -7.45
CA PHE A 68 3.28 4.00 -6.30
C PHE A 68 3.04 4.81 -5.02
N LEU A 69 2.42 4.19 -4.01
CA LEU A 69 2.15 4.82 -2.72
C LEU A 69 2.62 3.91 -1.58
N PRO A 70 3.01 4.46 -0.41
CA PRO A 70 3.57 3.70 0.71
C PRO A 70 2.66 2.64 1.32
N SER A 71 1.33 2.78 1.19
CA SER A 71 0.36 1.85 1.80
C SER A 71 -0.96 1.81 1.04
N GLY A 72 -1.69 0.69 1.18
CA GLY A 72 -3.04 0.55 0.61
C GLY A 72 -4.04 1.58 1.16
N ALA A 73 -3.92 1.94 2.45
CA ALA A 73 -4.74 2.99 3.05
C ALA A 73 -4.51 4.35 2.38
N MET A 74 -3.26 4.68 2.03
CA MET A 74 -2.97 5.91 1.28
C MET A 74 -3.50 5.82 -0.16
N CYS A 75 -3.41 4.66 -0.82
CA CYS A 75 -4.01 4.46 -2.15
C CYS A 75 -5.50 4.79 -2.17
N ASN A 76 -6.25 4.24 -1.21
CA ASN A 76 -7.69 4.48 -1.11
C ASN A 76 -8.00 5.95 -0.77
N SER A 77 -7.28 6.55 0.18
CA SER A 77 -7.47 7.96 0.54
C SER A 77 -7.23 8.89 -0.66
N VAL A 78 -6.16 8.67 -1.43
CA VAL A 78 -5.88 9.44 -2.65
C VAL A 78 -6.95 9.21 -3.71
N ALA A 79 -7.42 7.97 -3.89
CA ALA A 79 -8.50 7.67 -4.84
C ALA A 79 -9.80 8.39 -4.46
N ILE A 80 -10.19 8.37 -3.19
CA ILE A 80 -11.37 9.08 -2.69
C ILE A 80 -11.24 10.59 -2.93
N LEU A 81 -10.11 11.20 -2.52
CA LEU A 81 -9.88 12.63 -2.72
C LEU A 81 -9.78 13.06 -4.19
N THR A 82 -9.46 12.12 -5.08
CA THR A 82 -9.43 12.36 -6.53
C THR A 82 -10.84 12.31 -7.14
N HIS A 83 -11.71 11.45 -6.62
CA HIS A 83 -13.04 11.20 -7.18
C HIS A 83 -14.17 11.99 -6.50
N CYS A 84 -13.97 12.42 -5.26
CA CYS A 84 -15.00 13.05 -4.43
C CYS A 84 -14.56 14.45 -3.97
N ARG A 85 -15.55 15.26 -3.62
CA ARG A 85 -15.41 16.58 -3.00
C ARG A 85 -16.12 16.62 -1.65
N PRO A 86 -15.83 17.61 -0.79
CA PRO A 86 -16.59 17.80 0.43
C PRO A 86 -18.10 17.90 0.14
N GLY A 87 -18.88 17.02 0.77
CA GLY A 87 -20.33 16.90 0.56
C GLY A 87 -20.78 15.81 -0.40
N ASP A 88 -19.86 15.17 -1.13
CA ASP A 88 -20.17 13.96 -1.92
C ASP A 88 -20.35 12.73 -1.02
N GLU A 89 -21.10 11.75 -1.50
CA GLU A 89 -21.34 10.48 -0.81
C GLU A 89 -20.59 9.31 -1.48
N ILE A 90 -20.04 8.41 -0.66
CA ILE A 90 -19.37 7.18 -1.10
C ILE A 90 -20.24 5.99 -0.71
N ILE A 91 -20.70 5.24 -1.70
CA ILE A 91 -21.44 3.99 -1.47
C ILE A 91 -20.45 2.84 -1.49
N ALA A 92 -20.32 2.13 -0.36
CA ALA A 92 -19.47 0.96 -0.22
C ALA A 92 -20.14 -0.10 0.67
N HIS A 93 -19.64 -1.33 0.59
CA HIS A 93 -20.09 -2.40 1.48
C HIS A 93 -19.73 -2.07 2.93
N GLU A 94 -20.59 -2.45 3.88
CA GLU A 94 -20.43 -2.12 5.31
C GLU A 94 -19.08 -2.58 5.88
N SER A 95 -18.57 -3.71 5.39
CA SER A 95 -17.30 -4.30 5.82
C SER A 95 -16.09 -3.90 4.97
N SER A 96 -16.20 -2.80 4.21
CA SER A 96 -15.12 -2.38 3.31
C SER A 96 -13.99 -1.72 4.10
N HIS A 97 -12.75 -1.96 3.66
CA HIS A 97 -11.57 -1.43 4.36
C HIS A 97 -11.59 0.11 4.46
N ILE A 98 -12.16 0.77 3.45
CA ILE A 98 -12.31 2.23 3.43
C ILE A 98 -13.22 2.73 4.56
N ILE A 99 -14.23 1.96 4.97
CA ILE A 99 -15.12 2.30 6.10
C ILE A 99 -14.45 1.90 7.42
N ASP A 100 -14.05 0.63 7.54
CA ASP A 100 -13.66 0.04 8.83
C ASP A 100 -12.28 0.50 9.35
N ALA A 101 -11.32 0.65 8.45
CA ALA A 101 -9.92 0.89 8.82
C ALA A 101 -9.44 2.31 8.48
N GLU A 102 -10.06 2.94 7.49
CA GLU A 102 -9.63 4.24 6.98
C GLU A 102 -10.62 5.37 7.30
N GLY A 103 -11.77 5.06 7.91
CA GLY A 103 -12.74 6.06 8.37
C GLY A 103 -13.35 6.92 7.26
N GLY A 104 -13.43 6.39 6.03
CA GLY A 104 -13.97 7.10 4.88
C GLY A 104 -13.12 8.28 4.39
N ALA A 105 -11.82 8.28 4.71
CA ALA A 105 -10.88 9.41 4.55
C ALA A 105 -11.18 10.59 5.52
N PRO A 106 -10.81 10.49 6.81
CA PRO A 106 -11.15 11.45 7.88
C PRO A 106 -10.57 12.86 7.72
N TRP A 107 -9.87 13.14 6.61
CA TRP A 107 -9.28 14.42 6.26
C TRP A 107 -9.82 14.99 4.93
N ALA A 108 -10.81 14.31 4.32
CA ALA A 108 -11.53 14.77 3.13
C ALA A 108 -12.61 15.80 3.47
#